data_AF-A0A1D2RHU5-F1
#
_entry.id   AF-A0A1D2RHU5-F1
#
_cell.length_a   1.000
_cell.length_b   1.000
_cell.length_c   1.000
_cell.angle_alpha   90.00
_cell.angle_beta   90.00
_cell.angle_gamma   90.00
#
_symmetry.space_group_name_H-M   'P 1'
#
loop_
_entity.id
_entity.type
_entity.pdbx_description
1 polymer ?
#
loop_
_entity_poly.entity_id
_entity_poly.type
_entity_poly.pdbx_seq_one_letter_code
_entity_poly.pdbx_strand_id
1 'polypeptide(L)' 'MASELRRKLIEYRIVDERFRQEYGMGFDEFKKKNIVGRQKHSFNVESDFCDWELAVDGIGTINKELKRILK' A
#
# COMPACT_ATOMS: atom_id res chain seq x y z
N MET A 1 16.65 -11.84 8.56
CA MET A 1 16.25 -12.07 7.15
C MET A 1 14.76 -12.37 6.99
N ALA A 2 14.29 -13.63 7.04
CA ALA A 2 12.88 -13.94 6.75
C ALA A 2 11.89 -13.36 7.79
N SER A 3 12.26 -13.31 9.06
CA SER A 3 11.43 -12.73 10.13
C SER A 3 11.27 -11.21 10.00
N GLU A 4 12.31 -10.51 9.57
CA GLU A 4 12.28 -9.05 9.34
C GLU A 4 11.44 -8.70 8.11
N LEU A 5 11.54 -9.49 7.05
CA LEU A 5 10.67 -9.37 5.87
C LEU A 5 9.20 -9.57 6.26
N ARG A 6 8.89 -10.59 7.08
CA ARG A 6 7.53 -10.81 7.59
C ARG A 6 7.03 -9.64 8.44
N ARG A 7 7.89 -9.05 9.27
CA ARG A 7 7.55 -7.86 10.08
C ARG A 7 7.20 -6.67 9.18
N LYS A 8 8.06 -6.35 8.20
CA LYS A 8 7.78 -5.29 7.22
C LYS A 8 6.51 -5.55 6.40
N LEU A 9 6.26 -6.81 6.05
CA LEU A 9 5.03 -7.20 5.36
C LEU A 9 3.77 -6.88 6.18
N ILE A 10 3.81 -7.11 7.50
CA ILE A 10 2.72 -6.77 8.40
C ILE A 10 2.54 -5.25 8.47
N GLU A 11 3.63 -4.50 8.60
CA GLU A 11 3.60 -3.02 8.63
C GLU A 11 2.93 -2.46 7.37
N TYR A 12 3.34 -2.91 6.18
CA TYR A 12 2.70 -2.46 4.94
C TYR A 12 1.24 -2.90 4.81
N ARG A 13 0.87 -4.08 5.32
CA ARG A 13 -0.53 -4.53 5.36
C ARG A 13 -1.40 -3.66 6.25
N ILE A 14 -0.89 -3.23 7.41
CA ILE A 14 -1.59 -2.32 8.30
C ILE A 14 -1.85 -0.98 7.59
N VAL A 15 -0.86 -0.48 6.84
CA VAL A 15 -1.02 0.75 6.05
C VAL A 15 -2.08 0.57 4.95
N ASP A 16 -2.03 -0.53 4.18
CA ASP A 16 -3.04 -0.84 3.16
C ASP A 16 -4.45 -0.95 3.76
N GLU A 17 -4.60 -1.65 4.89
CA GLU A 17 -5.89 -1.77 5.58
C GLU A 17 -6.41 -0.44 6.10
N ARG A 18 -5.54 0.39 6.68
CA ARG A 18 -5.90 1.74 7.14
C ARG A 18 -6.47 2.58 6.01
N PHE A 19 -5.79 2.64 4.87
CA PHE A 19 -6.27 3.42 3.73
C PHE A 19 -7.53 2.83 3.09
N ARG A 20 -7.69 1.50 3.07
CA ARG A 20 -8.95 0.86 2.65
C ARG A 20 -10.12 1.25 3.52
N GLN A 21 -9.92 1.36 4.83
CA GLN A 21 -10.95 1.82 5.76
C GLN A 21 -11.26 3.30 5.58
N GLU A 22 -10.23 4.14 5.43
CA GLU A 22 -10.34 5.59 5.27
C GLU A 22 -11.06 5.97 3.97
N TYR A 23 -10.72 5.31 2.86
CA TYR A 23 -11.29 5.58 1.55
C TYR A 23 -12.48 4.68 1.18
N GLY A 24 -12.76 3.64 1.98
CA GLY A 24 -13.84 2.67 1.75
C GLY A 24 -13.68 1.85 0.47
N MET A 25 -12.47 1.79 -0.11
CA MET A 25 -12.19 1.12 -1.39
C MET A 25 -10.77 0.55 -1.43
N GLY A 26 -10.47 -0.29 -2.41
CA GLY A 26 -9.11 -0.79 -2.63
C GLY A 26 -8.21 0.22 -3.35
N PHE A 27 -6.88 0.06 -3.25
CA PHE A 27 -5.90 0.94 -3.91
C PHE A 27 -6.11 1.04 -5.44
N ASP A 28 -6.40 -0.08 -6.10
CA ASP A 28 -6.66 -0.08 -7.54
C ASP A 28 -7.94 0.68 -7.91
N GLU A 29 -8.95 0.64 -7.04
CA GLU A 29 -10.17 1.40 -7.22
C GLU A 29 -9.94 2.90 -6.98
N PHE A 30 -9.15 3.23 -5.96
CA PHE A 30 -8.70 4.60 -5.67
C PHE A 30 -7.95 5.22 -6.86
N LYS A 31 -7.01 4.48 -7.47
CA LYS A 31 -6.31 4.88 -8.70
C LYS A 31 -7.26 5.08 -9.86
N LYS A 32 -8.15 4.11 -10.14
CA LYS A 32 -9.11 4.18 -11.26
C LYS A 32 -10.07 5.35 -11.14
N LYS A 33 -10.50 5.69 -9.92
CA LYS A 33 -11.42 6.81 -9.68
C LYS A 33 -10.74 8.18 -9.75
N ASN A 34 -9.41 8.23 -9.85
CA ASN A 34 -8.60 9.45 -9.81
C ASN A 34 -9.01 10.36 -8.63
N ILE A 35 -9.06 9.77 -7.43
CA ILE A 35 -9.51 10.49 -6.22
C ILE A 35 -8.62 11.70 -5.94
N VAL A 36 -7.31 11.60 -6.21
CA VAL A 36 -6.35 12.71 -6.13
C VAL A 36 -6.79 13.91 -7.00
N GLY A 37 -7.18 13.65 -8.26
CA GLY A 37 -7.68 14.69 -9.15
C GLY A 37 -9.08 15.22 -8.76
N ARG A 38 -9.94 14.38 -8.19
CA ARG A 38 -11.30 14.78 -7.76
C ARG A 38 -11.31 15.64 -6.50
N GLN A 39 -10.36 15.45 -5.58
CA GLN A 39 -10.22 16.26 -4.36
C GLN A 39 -9.34 17.51 -4.56
N LYS A 40 -9.30 18.07 -5.78
CA LYS A 40 -8.57 19.31 -6.12
C LYS A 40 -7.08 19.29 -5.74
N HIS A 41 -6.41 18.14 -5.78
CA HIS A 41 -5.00 18.03 -5.38
C HIS A 41 -4.74 18.58 -3.96
N SER A 42 -5.62 18.27 -3.01
CA SER A 42 -5.25 18.50 -1.61
C SER A 42 -3.99 17.68 -1.32
N PHE A 43 -2.92 18.36 -0.91
CA PHE A 43 -1.60 17.77 -0.59
C PHE A 43 -1.70 16.50 0.27
N ASN A 44 -2.68 16.44 1.18
CA ASN A 44 -2.92 15.28 2.03
C ASN A 44 -3.27 14.01 1.23
N VAL A 45 -4.13 14.11 0.21
CA VAL A 45 -4.58 12.96 -0.59
C VAL A 45 -3.48 12.47 -1.53
N GLU A 46 -2.60 13.35 -1.97
CA GLU A 46 -1.39 12.97 -2.73
C GLU A 46 -0.37 12.26 -1.84
N SER A 47 -0.18 12.75 -0.60
CA SER A 47 0.66 12.06 0.39
C SER A 47 0.11 10.67 0.71
N ASP A 48 -1.20 10.56 0.96
CA ASP A 48 -1.85 9.28 1.22
C ASP A 48 -1.72 8.33 0.03
N PHE A 49 -1.82 8.84 -1.21
CA PHE A 49 -1.60 8.06 -2.41
C PHE A 49 -0.19 7.49 -2.47
N CYS A 50 0.84 8.33 -2.26
CA CYS A 50 2.24 7.91 -2.27
C CYS A 50 2.53 6.87 -1.18
N ASP A 51 2.02 7.10 0.03
CA ASP A 51 2.20 6.17 1.17
C ASP A 51 1.51 4.83 0.90
N TRP A 52 0.31 4.85 0.31
CA TRP A 52 -0.44 3.65 -0.03
C TRP A 52 0.22 2.89 -1.19
N GLU A 53 0.70 3.58 -2.21
CA GLU A 53 1.44 3.00 -3.32
C GLU A 53 2.69 2.27 -2.82
N LEU A 54 3.48 2.92 -1.98
CA LEU A 54 4.68 2.34 -1.37
C LEU A 54 4.36 1.09 -0.56
N ALA A 55 3.25 1.09 0.18
CA ALA A 55 2.82 -0.06 0.96
C ALA A 55 2.42 -1.25 0.06
N VAL A 56 1.62 -1.00 -0.98
CA VAL A 56 1.17 -2.05 -1.91
C VAL A 56 2.35 -2.65 -2.69
N ASP A 57 3.27 -1.81 -3.18
CA ASP A 57 4.47 -2.27 -3.87
C ASP A 57 5.45 -2.99 -2.94
N GLY A 58 5.58 -2.51 -1.71
CA GLY A 58 6.35 -3.15 -0.64
C GLY A 58 5.84 -4.55 -0.31
N ILE A 59 4.52 -4.72 -0.19
CA ILE A 59 3.86 -6.03 -0.02
C ILE A 59 4.21 -6.96 -1.18
N GLY A 60 4.09 -6.47 -2.42
CA GLY A 60 4.40 -7.26 -3.62
C GLY A 60 5.87 -7.71 -3.66
N THR A 61 6.79 -6.80 -3.37
CA THR A 61 8.23 -7.05 -3.37
C THR A 61 8.63 -8.05 -2.28
N ILE A 62 8.19 -7.82 -1.03
CA ILE A 62 8.51 -8.71 0.08
C ILE A 62 7.94 -10.11 -0.15
N ASN A 63 6.73 -10.22 -0.69
CA ASN A 63 6.16 -11.53 -1.02
C ASN A 63 6.98 -12.28 -2.07
N LYS A 64 7.52 -11.59 -3.07
CA LYS A 64 8.43 -12.21 -4.07
C LYS A 64 9.73 -12.68 -3.42
N GLU A 65 10.33 -11.87 -2.54
CA GLU A 65 11.56 -12.25 -1.83
C GLU A 65 11.34 -13.40 -0.84
N LEU A 66 10.25 -13.38 -0.08
CA LEU A 66 9.90 -14.50 0.81
C LEU A 66 9.67 -15.80 0.03
N LYS A 67 8.99 -15.74 -1.13
CA LYS A 67 8.84 -16.90 -2.01
C LYS A 67 10.17 -17.40 -2.55
N ARG A 68 11.15 -16.52 -2.79
CA ARG A 68 12.49 -16.89 -3.26
C ARG A 68 13.29 -17.60 -2.17
N ILE A 69 13.20 -17.13 -0.92
CA ILE A 69 13.94 -17.67 0.23
C ILE A 69 13.34 -18.98 0.75
N LEU A 70 12.02 -19.16 0.63
CA LEU A 70 11.31 -20.36 1.08
C LEU A 70 11.25 -21.48 0.03
N LYS A 71 11.89 -21.28 -1.14
CA LYS A 71 11.99 -22.25 -2.23
C LYS A 71 13.28 -23.04 -2.11
#